data_AF-A0A1W1UBG0-F1
#
_entry.id   AF-A0A1W1UBG0-F1
#
_cell.length_a   1.000
_cell.length_b   1.000
_cell.length_c   1.000
_cell.angle_alpha   90.00
_cell.angle_beta   90.00
_cell.angle_gamma   90.00
#
_symmetry.space_group_name_H-M   'P 1'
#
loop_
_entity.id
_entity.type
_entity.pdbx_description
1 polymer ?
#
loop_
_entity_poly.entity_id
_entity_poly.type
_entity_poly.pdbx_seq_one_letter_code
_entity_poly.pdbx_strand_id
1 'polypeptide(L)'
;MRTLKALLLSAFIATTALTTSASATPVYFSNDAGASGVVDVYVDGQLVFDDVFADSSMMFPKEITAGKHDVVITPNYLALGEAGILHASITVPETDGEDGAYTVTLTPDTNELLTLDLTSGHVD
;
A
#
# COMPACT_ATOMS: atom_id res chain seq x y z
N MET A 1 -58.26 16.08 24.40
CA MET A 1 -56.83 16.38 24.59
C MET A 1 -56.02 15.44 23.71
N ARG A 2 -55.19 15.96 22.79
CA ARG A 2 -53.91 15.37 22.35
C ARG A 2 -53.28 16.25 21.27
N THR A 3 -52.36 17.09 21.71
CA THR A 3 -51.42 17.87 20.91
C THR A 3 -50.30 16.94 20.44
N LEU A 4 -50.13 16.79 19.13
CA LEU A 4 -49.00 16.07 18.56
C LEU A 4 -47.88 17.07 18.23
N LYS A 5 -46.72 16.72 18.80
CA LYS A 5 -45.52 17.53 19.03
C LYS A 5 -44.83 17.91 17.71
N ALA A 6 -44.23 19.10 17.74
CA ALA A 6 -43.44 19.70 16.68
C ALA A 6 -42.34 18.76 16.18
N LEU A 7 -42.19 18.75 14.84
CA LEU A 7 -41.11 18.08 14.12
C LEU A 7 -39.78 18.76 14.47
N LEU A 8 -38.86 18.01 15.07
CA LEU A 8 -37.51 18.48 15.35
C LEU A 8 -36.71 18.59 14.05
N LEU A 9 -36.29 19.81 13.74
CA LEU A 9 -35.41 20.16 12.63
C LEU A 9 -34.01 19.61 12.91
N SER A 10 -33.63 18.51 12.26
CA SER A 10 -32.29 17.92 12.39
C SER A 10 -31.29 18.78 11.62
N ALA A 11 -30.43 19.52 12.34
CA ALA A 11 -29.34 20.27 11.75
C ALA A 11 -28.28 19.29 11.22
N PHE A 12 -28.12 19.26 9.90
CA PHE A 12 -27.03 18.56 9.23
C PHE A 12 -25.76 19.41 9.39
N ILE A 13 -24.94 19.08 10.39
CA ILE A 13 -23.61 19.69 10.53
C ILE A 13 -22.73 19.02 9.47
N ALA A 14 -22.54 19.70 8.34
CA ALA A 14 -21.52 19.34 7.37
C ALA A 14 -20.15 19.62 8.00
N THR A 15 -19.53 18.60 8.57
CA THR A 15 -18.12 18.65 8.97
C THR A 15 -17.31 18.74 7.69
N THR A 16 -16.92 19.95 7.29
CA THR A 16 -15.92 20.15 6.24
C THR A 16 -14.58 19.70 6.81
N ALA A 17 -14.30 18.40 6.72
CA ALA A 17 -12.95 17.90 6.91
C ALA A 17 -12.09 18.61 5.86
N LEU A 18 -11.11 19.40 6.31
CA LEU A 18 -10.06 19.89 5.44
C LEU A 18 -9.35 18.65 4.89
N THR A 19 -9.68 18.26 3.68
CA THR A 19 -8.93 17.24 2.95
C THR A 19 -7.64 17.92 2.51
N THR A 20 -6.62 17.89 3.37
CA THR A 20 -5.24 17.93 2.89
C THR A 20 -5.11 16.72 1.97
N SER A 21 -5.09 16.97 0.66
CA SER A 21 -4.78 15.94 -0.32
C SER A 21 -3.40 15.41 0.03
N ALA A 22 -3.32 14.17 0.52
CA ALA A 22 -2.04 13.54 0.75
C ALA A 22 -1.31 13.42 -0.59
N SER A 23 -0.03 13.80 -0.61
CA SER A 23 0.77 13.75 -1.83
C SER A 23 0.95 12.29 -2.25
N ALA A 24 0.86 12.01 -3.55
CA ALA A 24 1.28 10.73 -4.08
C ALA A 24 2.81 10.72 -4.23
N THR A 25 3.39 9.55 -3.97
CA THR A 25 4.81 9.25 -3.97
C THR A 25 5.06 8.10 -4.95
N PRO A 26 6.00 8.23 -5.90
CA PRO A 26 6.36 7.13 -6.79
C PRO A 26 7.07 6.01 -6.02
N VAL A 27 6.48 4.81 -6.04
CA VAL A 27 7.02 3.63 -5.37
C VAL A 27 7.25 2.51 -6.39
N TYR A 28 8.46 1.98 -6.41
CA TYR A 28 8.83 0.74 -7.10
C TYR A 28 8.69 -0.45 -6.15
N PHE A 29 8.68 -1.65 -6.72
CA PHE A 29 8.72 -2.88 -5.96
C PHE A 29 9.80 -3.81 -6.51
N SER A 30 10.63 -4.37 -5.63
CA SER A 30 11.61 -5.41 -5.94
C SER A 30 11.30 -6.69 -5.16
N ASN A 31 11.39 -7.82 -5.83
CA ASN A 31 11.28 -9.14 -5.21
C ASN A 31 12.67 -9.79 -5.20
N ASP A 32 13.41 -9.56 -4.12
CA ASP A 32 14.72 -10.18 -3.86
C ASP A 32 14.56 -11.49 -3.06
N ALA A 33 13.32 -11.92 -2.81
CA ALA A 33 13.00 -13.16 -2.16
C ALA A 33 12.80 -14.25 -3.20
N GLY A 34 13.89 -14.80 -3.74
CA GLY A 34 13.85 -15.85 -4.76
C GLY A 34 12.94 -17.04 -4.43
N ALA A 35 12.81 -17.39 -3.14
CA ALA A 35 11.93 -18.47 -2.67
C ALA A 35 10.42 -18.15 -2.72
N SER A 36 10.04 -16.88 -2.88
CA SER A 36 8.63 -16.45 -2.97
C SER A 36 7.97 -16.81 -4.31
N GLY A 37 8.77 -17.01 -5.37
CA GLY A 37 8.27 -17.17 -6.73
C GLY A 37 7.72 -15.86 -7.30
N VAL A 38 6.69 -15.96 -8.15
CA VAL A 38 6.01 -14.78 -8.71
C VAL A 38 4.92 -14.33 -7.75
N VAL A 39 4.87 -13.03 -7.44
CA VAL A 39 4.00 -12.49 -6.40
C VAL A 39 3.14 -11.32 -6.89
N ASP A 40 1.98 -11.19 -6.27
CA ASP A 40 1.12 -10.02 -6.37
C ASP A 40 1.20 -9.21 -5.09
N VAL A 41 1.19 -7.88 -5.22
CA VAL A 41 1.34 -6.95 -4.11
C VAL A 41 0.12 -6.07 -4.01
N TYR A 42 -0.58 -6.21 -2.89
CA TYR A 42 -1.76 -5.43 -2.56
C TYR A 42 -1.42 -4.36 -1.54
N VAL A 43 -1.85 -3.13 -1.79
CA VAL A 43 -1.72 -2.00 -0.86
C VAL A 43 -3.12 -1.51 -0.51
N ASP A 44 -3.46 -1.51 0.78
CA ASP A 44 -4.79 -1.21 1.31
C ASP A 44 -5.91 -2.00 0.60
N GLY A 45 -5.62 -3.24 0.21
CA GLY A 45 -6.54 -4.16 -0.45
C GLY A 45 -6.68 -3.97 -1.97
N GLN A 46 -5.91 -3.06 -2.59
CA GLN A 46 -5.88 -2.88 -4.05
C GLN A 46 -4.63 -3.52 -4.64
N LEU A 47 -4.77 -4.24 -5.76
CA LEU A 47 -3.62 -4.77 -6.51
C LEU A 47 -2.82 -3.60 -7.10
N VAL A 48 -1.59 -3.42 -6.63
CA VAL A 48 -0.72 -2.31 -7.05
C VAL A 48 0.39 -2.79 -7.98
N PHE A 49 1.05 -3.89 -7.61
CA PHE A 49 2.04 -4.57 -8.46
C PHE A 49 1.56 -5.99 -8.73
N ASP A 50 1.58 -6.36 -10.01
CA ASP A 50 1.03 -7.59 -10.57
C ASP A 50 2.17 -8.39 -11.20
N ASP A 51 2.20 -9.69 -10.95
CA ASP A 51 3.18 -10.62 -11.53
C ASP A 51 4.66 -10.22 -11.31
N VAL A 52 5.06 -9.87 -10.08
CA VAL A 52 6.45 -9.54 -9.77
C VAL A 52 7.27 -10.83 -9.65
N PHE A 53 8.17 -11.06 -10.61
CA PHE A 53 9.02 -12.25 -10.64
C PHE A 53 10.05 -12.26 -9.50
N ALA A 54 10.39 -13.45 -9.03
CA ALA A 54 11.53 -13.68 -8.15
C ALA A 54 12.85 -13.13 -8.75
N ASP A 55 13.67 -12.53 -7.89
CA ASP A 55 14.95 -11.91 -8.22
C ASP A 55 14.82 -10.81 -9.30
N SER A 56 13.76 -10.01 -9.22
CA SER A 56 13.48 -8.94 -10.19
C SER A 56 12.86 -7.69 -9.56
N SER A 57 13.09 -6.55 -10.23
CA SER A 57 12.55 -5.23 -9.87
C SER A 57 11.60 -4.73 -10.95
N MET A 58 10.52 -4.07 -10.54
CA MET A 58 9.54 -3.47 -11.45
C MET A 58 10.13 -2.23 -12.12
N MET A 59 10.06 -2.16 -13.45
CA MET A 59 10.61 -1.03 -14.21
C MET A 59 9.84 0.29 -14.06
N PHE A 60 8.58 0.23 -13.64
CA PHE A 60 7.71 1.41 -13.54
C PHE A 60 7.15 1.55 -12.12
N PRO A 61 7.18 2.76 -11.54
CA PRO A 61 6.65 2.97 -10.22
C PRO A 61 5.13 3.03 -10.24
N LYS A 62 4.53 2.93 -9.06
CA LYS A 62 3.13 3.20 -8.80
C LYS A 62 3.03 4.37 -7.84
N GLU A 63 2.08 5.25 -8.11
CA GLU A 63 1.79 6.39 -7.25
C GLU A 63 1.04 5.91 -6.01
N ILE A 64 1.72 5.90 -4.86
CA ILE A 64 1.14 5.52 -3.56
C ILE A 64 1.05 6.78 -2.71
N THR A 65 -0.09 6.97 -2.06
CA THR A 65 -0.27 8.12 -1.15
C THR A 65 0.78 8.10 -0.04
N ALA A 66 1.25 9.24 0.42
CA ALA A 66 2.14 9.27 1.58
C ALA A 66 1.37 8.91 2.86
N GLY A 67 2.02 8.17 3.75
CA GLY A 67 1.44 7.72 5.01
C GLY A 67 1.65 6.23 5.27
N LYS A 68 0.90 5.70 6.24
CA LYS A 68 0.96 4.28 6.62
C LYS A 68 0.00 3.47 5.76
N HIS A 69 0.51 2.38 5.17
CA HIS A 69 -0.24 1.47 4.32
C HIS A 69 -0.16 0.04 4.83
N ASP A 70 -1.25 -0.70 4.62
CA ASP A 70 -1.30 -2.14 4.82
C ASP A 70 -0.87 -2.84 3.53
N VAL A 71 0.11 -3.74 3.60
CA VAL A 71 0.66 -4.44 2.45
C VAL A 71 0.48 -5.94 2.63
N VAL A 72 -0.18 -6.56 1.66
CA VAL A 72 -0.36 -8.02 1.59
C VAL A 72 0.29 -8.52 0.31
N ILE A 73 1.10 -9.56 0.44
CA ILE A 73 1.75 -10.21 -0.70
C ILE A 73 1.19 -11.63 -0.80
N THR A 74 0.78 -12.01 -2.00
CA THR A 74 0.29 -13.36 -2.32
C THR A 74 1.12 -13.96 -3.45
N PRO A 75 1.16 -15.29 -3.58
CA PRO A 75 1.53 -15.90 -4.85
C PRO A 75 0.57 -15.43 -5.94
N ASN A 76 1.05 -15.19 -7.17
CA ASN A 76 0.24 -14.62 -8.25
C ASN A 76 -0.95 -15.49 -8.72
N TYR A 77 -0.95 -16.79 -8.35
CA TYR A 77 -2.03 -17.72 -8.67
C TYR A 77 -3.13 -17.76 -7.60
N LEU A 78 -3.03 -16.95 -6.55
CA LEU A 78 -4.01 -16.85 -5.46
C LEU A 78 -4.55 -15.43 -5.34
N ALA A 79 -5.85 -15.32 -5.09
CA ALA A 79 -6.47 -14.04 -4.83
C ALA A 79 -6.21 -13.54 -3.40
N LEU A 80 -6.34 -12.22 -3.21
CA LEU A 80 -6.31 -11.61 -1.88
C LEU A 80 -7.35 -12.27 -0.95
N GLY A 81 -6.89 -12.75 0.21
CA GLY A 81 -7.71 -13.41 1.22
C GLY A 81 -7.73 -14.94 1.15
N GLU A 82 -7.15 -15.56 0.13
CA GLU A 82 -7.01 -17.03 0.05
C GLU A 82 -5.81 -17.52 0.87
N ALA A 83 -4.60 -17.09 0.52
CA ALA A 83 -3.39 -17.27 1.32
C ALA A 83 -2.31 -16.25 0.95
N GLY A 84 -1.95 -15.38 1.89
CA GLY A 84 -0.81 -14.48 1.77
C GLY A 84 0.49 -15.12 2.24
N ILE A 85 1.61 -14.74 1.62
CA ILE A 85 2.96 -15.12 2.06
C ILE A 85 3.56 -14.07 2.99
N LEU A 86 3.05 -12.83 2.95
CA LEU A 86 3.43 -11.77 3.87
C LEU A 86 2.27 -10.79 4.09
N HIS A 87 2.12 -10.34 5.33
CA HIS A 87 1.24 -9.23 5.70
C HIS A 87 2.03 -8.29 6.62
N ALA A 88 2.27 -7.06 6.15
CA ALA A 88 3.07 -6.07 6.85
C ALA A 88 2.48 -4.67 6.69
N SER A 89 3.00 -3.69 7.43
CA SER A 89 2.71 -2.28 7.17
C SER A 89 3.98 -1.55 6.80
N ILE A 90 3.90 -0.66 5.81
CA ILE A 90 4.97 0.26 5.43
C ILE A 90 4.52 1.70 5.68
N THR A 91 5.47 2.63 5.81
CA THR A 91 5.18 4.07 5.86
C THR A 91 5.87 4.73 4.68
N VAL A 92 5.09 5.18 3.70
CA VAL A 92 5.55 5.86 2.50
C VAL A 92 5.77 7.35 2.83
N PRO A 93 6.99 7.89 2.68
CA PRO A 93 7.25 9.31 2.93
C PRO A 93 6.60 10.21 1.88
N GLU A 94 6.35 11.46 2.24
CA GLU A 94 6.02 12.50 1.26
C GLU A 94 7.25 12.86 0.44
N THR A 95 7.06 13.03 -0.87
CA THR A 95 8.09 13.55 -1.77
C THR A 95 7.87 15.04 -1.97
N ASP A 96 8.92 15.83 -1.76
CA ASP A 96 8.93 17.28 -1.86
C ASP A 96 9.13 17.80 -3.31
N GLY A 97 8.96 16.94 -4.31
CA GLY A 97 8.81 17.34 -5.72
C GLY A 97 10.09 17.42 -6.54
N GLU A 98 11.24 16.96 -6.03
CA GLU A 98 12.53 16.97 -6.74
C GLU A 98 13.12 15.56 -7.00
N ASP A 99 12.30 14.55 -7.36
CA ASP A 99 12.72 13.18 -7.76
C ASP A 99 12.97 12.14 -6.65
N GLY A 100 12.32 12.26 -5.49
CA GLY A 100 12.33 11.20 -4.48
C GLY A 100 11.42 10.02 -4.86
N ALA A 101 11.89 9.02 -5.60
CA ALA A 101 11.18 7.73 -5.64
C ALA A 101 11.57 6.87 -4.44
N TYR A 102 10.77 5.85 -4.13
CA TYR A 102 11.15 4.81 -3.17
C TYR A 102 11.02 3.43 -3.78
N THR A 103 11.75 2.45 -3.26
CA THR A 103 11.60 1.04 -3.63
C THR A 103 11.23 0.25 -2.38
N VAL A 104 10.14 -0.51 -2.47
CA VAL A 104 9.78 -1.55 -1.49
C VAL A 104 10.45 -2.85 -1.93
N THR A 105 11.32 -3.40 -1.10
CA THR A 105 12.00 -4.67 -1.39
C THR A 105 11.46 -5.78 -0.51
N LEU A 106 10.97 -6.85 -1.13
CA LEU A 106 10.68 -8.12 -0.47
C LEU A 106 11.98 -8.92 -0.35
N THR A 107 12.40 -9.24 0.87
CA THR A 107 13.65 -9.96 1.13
C THR A 107 13.46 -11.00 2.24
N PRO A 108 14.21 -12.12 2.26
CA PRO A 108 14.27 -13.00 3.42
C PRO A 108 15.08 -12.35 4.55
N ASP A 109 14.61 -12.50 5.78
CA ASP A 109 15.33 -12.12 6.99
C ASP A 109 16.39 -13.17 7.36
N THR A 110 17.08 -12.97 8.49
CA THR A 110 18.11 -13.90 8.99
C THR A 110 17.57 -15.28 9.38
N ASN A 111 16.25 -15.45 9.47
CA ASN A 111 15.57 -16.70 9.80
C ASN A 111 14.81 -17.27 8.58
N GLU A 112 15.10 -16.77 7.37
CA GLU A 112 14.42 -17.16 6.12
C GLU A 112 12.92 -16.79 6.08
N LEU A 113 12.47 -15.87 6.94
CA LEU A 113 11.12 -15.30 6.90
C LEU A 113 11.09 -14.07 6.00
N LEU A 114 9.99 -13.86 5.28
CA LEU A 114 9.87 -12.71 4.40
C LEU A 114 9.66 -11.41 5.18
N THR A 115 10.29 -10.32 4.75
CA THR A 115 10.11 -8.96 5.25
C THR A 115 10.07 -7.95 4.11
N LEU A 116 9.56 -6.75 4.41
CA LEU A 116 9.62 -5.59 3.53
C LEU A 116 10.62 -4.57 4.06
N ASP A 117 11.45 -4.04 3.17
CA ASP A 117 12.27 -2.85 3.42
C ASP A 117 11.87 -1.73 2.46
N LEU A 118 12.00 -0.47 2.89
CA LEU A 118 11.71 0.71 2.07
C LEU A 118 12.95 1.58 1.96
N THR A 119 13.47 1.73 0.75
CA THR A 119 14.68 2.52 0.47
C THR A 119 14.37 3.65 -0.51
N SER A 120 15.14 4.74 -0.44
CA SER A 120 15.02 5.85 -1.39
C SER A 120 15.69 5.51 -2.72
N GLY A 121 15.05 5.86 -3.83
CA GLY A 121 15.51 5.63 -5.20
C GLY A 121 14.87 4.41 -5.87
N HIS A 122 15.26 4.17 -7.12
CA HIS A 122 15.00 2.92 -7.83
C HIS A 122 16.19 1.97 -7.61
N VAL A 123 15.90 0.68 -7.43
CA VAL A 123 16.91 -0.37 -7.34
C VAL A 123 16.86 -1.17 -8.65
N ASP A 124 18.00 -1.21 -9.35
CA ASP A 124 18.23 -1.93 -10.63
C ASP A 124 18.67 -3.38 -10.40
#